data_AF-A0A9P7KJD8-F1
#
_entry.id   AF-A0A9P7KJD8-F1
#
_cell.length_a   1.000
_cell.length_b   1.000
_cell.length_c   1.000
_cell.angle_alpha   90.00
_cell.angle_beta   90.00
_cell.angle_gamma   90.00
#
_symmetry.space_group_name_H-M   'P 1'
#
loop_
_entity.id
_entity.type
_entity.pdbx_description
1 polymer ?
#
loop_
_entity_poly.entity_id
_entity_poly.type
_entity_poly.pdbx_seq_one_letter_code
_entity_poly.pdbx_strand_id
1 'polypeptide(L)'
;MFSGFYVTAVSSIQEAKTQIDVYRTGHTSLDFLILDDQSEEHVEDLLHFIHTPDSPRLRETKIIHLYTPTTSRTGHAVFGISTTPGVVKMTKPPRKARMLQTLAGLKNLPNTFTTKTTSVVSKAVEDIAAAQRTLFGNVLIAEDNPIAQNLLIKQLERFQLNVTATGNGEEALAEWEAHEPGYFSVALFDH
;
A
#
# COMPACT_ATOMS: atom_id res chain seq x y z
N MET A 1 -8.03 2.28 18.53
CA MET A 1 -7.95 2.95 17.21
C MET A 1 -9.32 3.43 16.74
N PHE A 2 -10.37 2.60 16.81
CA PHE A 2 -11.69 2.83 16.22
C PHE A 2 -12.74 3.42 17.18
N SER A 3 -12.37 4.44 17.96
CA SER A 3 -13.37 5.12 18.79
C SER A 3 -14.41 5.81 17.92
N GLY A 4 -15.69 5.66 18.24
CA GLY A 4 -16.81 6.18 17.43
C GLY A 4 -17.33 5.25 16.33
N PHE A 5 -16.74 4.06 16.18
CA PHE A 5 -17.24 3.01 15.27
C PHE A 5 -17.97 1.92 16.06
N TYR A 6 -18.96 1.28 15.44
CA TYR A 6 -19.46 -0.01 15.90
C TYR A 6 -18.51 -1.10 15.42
N VAL A 7 -17.83 -1.76 16.37
CA VAL A 7 -16.76 -2.72 16.06
C VAL A 7 -17.13 -4.09 16.61
N THR A 8 -17.16 -5.09 15.73
CA THR A 8 -17.20 -6.50 16.10
C THR A 8 -15.84 -7.10 15.79
N ALA A 9 -15.10 -7.52 16.83
CA ALA A 9 -13.86 -8.25 16.66
C ALA A 9 -14.14 -9.75 16.64
N VAL A 10 -13.51 -10.46 15.71
CA VAL A 10 -13.56 -11.91 15.56
C VAL A 10 -12.13 -12.45 15.48
N SER A 11 -11.94 -13.69 15.88
CA SER A 11 -10.61 -14.30 16.01
C SER A 11 -10.26 -15.26 14.88
N SER A 12 -11.22 -15.61 14.03
CA SER A 12 -11.03 -16.53 12.90
C SER A 12 -11.87 -16.18 11.68
N ILE A 13 -11.45 -16.69 10.52
CA ILE A 13 -12.20 -16.56 9.25
C ILE A 13 -13.59 -17.22 9.37
N GLN A 14 -13.71 -18.33 10.11
CA GLN A 14 -14.99 -19.00 10.30
C GLN A 14 -15.96 -18.14 11.13
N GLU A 15 -15.48 -17.54 12.23
CA GLU A 15 -16.28 -16.58 13.01
C GLU A 15 -16.66 -15.36 12.18
N ALA A 16 -15.75 -14.87 11.33
CA ALA A 16 -16.03 -13.77 10.43
C ALA A 16 -17.18 -14.10 9.48
N LYS A 17 -17.19 -15.28 8.85
CA LYS A 17 -18.29 -15.74 7.98
C LYS A 17 -19.62 -15.81 8.73
N THR A 18 -19.62 -16.38 9.94
CA THR A 18 -20.84 -16.43 10.79
C THR A 18 -21.36 -15.03 11.13
N GLN A 19 -20.48 -14.08 11.46
CA GLN A 19 -20.90 -12.69 11.71
C GLN A 19 -21.42 -12.01 10.45
N ILE A 20 -20.77 -12.22 9.30
CA ILE A 20 -21.23 -11.68 8.02
C ILE A 20 -22.65 -12.20 7.68
N ASP A 21 -22.98 -13.46 7.99
CA ASP A 21 -24.33 -14.00 7.82
C ASP A 21 -25.38 -13.30 8.71
N VAL A 22 -24.99 -12.87 9.90
CA VAL A 22 -25.87 -12.05 10.76
C VAL A 22 -26.14 -10.69 10.09
N TYR A 23 -25.14 -10.05 9.48
CA TYR A 23 -25.34 -8.81 8.73
C TYR A 23 -26.13 -9.01 7.43
N ARG A 24 -26.06 -10.20 6.83
CA ARG A 24 -26.83 -10.57 5.63
C ARG A 24 -28.34 -10.64 5.91
N THR A 25 -28.71 -11.15 7.09
CA THR A 25 -30.12 -11.35 7.51
C THR A 25 -30.67 -10.23 8.40
N GLY A 26 -29.79 -9.46 9.06
CA GLY A 26 -30.14 -8.35 9.94
C GLY A 26 -30.48 -7.04 9.23
N HIS A 27 -30.77 -5.99 10.00
CA HIS A 27 -31.12 -4.64 9.50
C HIS A 27 -29.94 -3.67 9.45
N THR A 28 -28.79 -4.07 9.98
CA THR A 28 -27.57 -3.25 10.07
C THR A 28 -26.68 -3.47 8.85
N SER A 29 -26.16 -2.39 8.25
CA SER A 29 -25.18 -2.48 7.17
C SER A 29 -23.77 -2.75 7.72
N LEU A 30 -23.00 -3.54 6.99
CA LEU A 30 -21.57 -3.71 7.25
C LEU A 30 -20.78 -2.76 6.34
N ASP A 31 -20.15 -1.75 6.92
CA ASP A 31 -19.45 -0.72 6.14
C ASP A 31 -18.04 -1.15 5.73
N PHE A 32 -17.32 -1.76 6.67
CA PHE A 32 -15.92 -2.11 6.53
C PHE A 32 -15.65 -3.50 7.09
N LEU A 33 -14.80 -4.25 6.39
CA LEU A 33 -14.18 -5.48 6.90
C LEU A 33 -12.68 -5.28 6.93
N ILE A 34 -12.06 -5.39 8.11
CA ILE A 34 -10.61 -5.28 8.28
C ILE A 34 -10.06 -6.69 8.56
N LEU A 35 -9.19 -7.18 7.69
CA LEU A 35 -8.62 -8.52 7.75
C LEU A 35 -7.15 -8.45 8.15
N ASP A 36 -6.83 -9.01 9.31
CA ASP A 36 -5.48 -9.21 9.80
C ASP A 36 -5.04 -10.66 9.49
N ASP A 37 -4.76 -10.95 8.23
CA ASP A 37 -4.37 -12.28 7.75
C ASP A 37 -3.19 -12.16 6.77
N GLN A 38 -2.27 -13.12 6.74
CA GLN A 38 -1.14 -13.13 5.80
C GLN A 38 -1.47 -13.89 4.49
N SER A 39 -2.54 -14.68 4.49
CA SER A 39 -3.03 -15.45 3.35
C SER A 39 -3.88 -14.58 2.43
N GLU A 40 -3.47 -14.46 1.17
CA GLU A 40 -4.28 -13.80 0.15
C GLU A 40 -5.47 -14.68 -0.26
N GLU A 41 -5.33 -16.01 -0.19
CA GLU A 41 -6.42 -16.96 -0.47
C GLU A 41 -7.60 -16.74 0.49
N HIS A 42 -7.33 -16.49 1.78
CA HIS A 42 -8.39 -16.20 2.75
C HIS A 42 -9.12 -14.89 2.45
N VAL A 43 -8.43 -13.90 1.89
CA VAL A 43 -9.04 -12.62 1.48
C VAL A 43 -9.94 -12.83 0.26
N GLU A 44 -9.48 -13.60 -0.72
CA GLU A 44 -10.26 -13.96 -1.91
C GLU A 44 -11.50 -14.80 -1.56
N ASP A 45 -11.35 -15.78 -0.67
CA ASP A 45 -12.47 -16.59 -0.17
C ASP A 45 -13.54 -15.74 0.50
N LEU A 46 -13.14 -14.80 1.36
CA LEU A 46 -14.08 -13.89 2.02
C LEU A 46 -14.72 -12.91 1.05
N LEU A 47 -13.97 -12.40 0.07
CA LEU A 47 -14.52 -11.57 -1.00
C LEU A 47 -15.62 -12.29 -1.78
N HIS A 48 -15.37 -13.54 -2.18
CA HIS A 48 -16.34 -14.35 -2.90
C HIS A 48 -17.58 -14.60 -2.04
N PHE A 49 -17.38 -14.88 -0.75
CA PHE A 49 -18.46 -15.05 0.22
C PHE A 49 -19.30 -13.78 0.42
N ILE A 50 -18.69 -12.59 0.41
CA ILE A 50 -19.38 -11.31 0.62
C ILE A 50 -20.14 -10.87 -0.63
N HIS A 51 -19.54 -11.03 -1.81
CA HIS A 51 -20.07 -10.57 -3.08
C HIS A 51 -20.98 -11.59 -3.79
N THR A 52 -21.41 -12.64 -3.08
CA THR A 52 -22.38 -13.60 -3.62
C THR A 52 -23.68 -12.87 -4.03
N PRO A 53 -24.33 -13.23 -5.16
CA PRO A 53 -25.47 -12.50 -5.72
C PRO A 53 -26.61 -12.24 -4.72
N ASP A 54 -26.80 -13.15 -3.78
CA ASP A 54 -27.87 -13.16 -2.76
C ASP A 54 -27.67 -12.12 -1.65
N SER A 55 -26.62 -11.29 -1.70
CA SER A 55 -26.27 -10.33 -0.65
C SER A 55 -26.11 -8.89 -1.16
N PRO A 56 -27.18 -8.24 -1.67
CA PRO A 56 -27.09 -6.89 -2.21
C PRO A 56 -26.61 -5.86 -1.18
N ARG A 57 -26.92 -6.05 0.11
CA ARG A 57 -26.49 -5.15 1.20
C ARG A 57 -24.99 -5.19 1.46
N LEU A 58 -24.35 -6.32 1.20
CA LEU A 58 -22.93 -6.52 1.44
C LEU A 58 -22.07 -6.05 0.26
N ARG A 59 -22.66 -5.79 -0.92
CA ARG A 59 -21.95 -5.29 -2.10
C ARG A 59 -21.21 -3.97 -1.86
N GLU A 60 -21.69 -3.15 -0.94
CA GLU A 60 -21.05 -1.88 -0.61
C GLU A 60 -19.98 -1.99 0.48
N THR A 61 -19.83 -3.16 1.09
CA THR A 61 -18.82 -3.41 2.13
C THR A 61 -17.43 -3.19 1.55
N LYS A 62 -16.62 -2.37 2.22
CA LYS A 62 -15.24 -2.11 1.78
C LYS A 62 -14.28 -2.98 2.58
N ILE A 63 -13.37 -3.67 1.89
CA ILE A 63 -12.44 -4.60 2.53
C ILE A 63 -11.05 -3.97 2.63
N ILE A 64 -10.47 -4.03 3.82
CA ILE A 64 -9.11 -3.58 4.12
C ILE A 64 -8.30 -4.80 4.56
N HIS A 65 -7.23 -5.10 3.83
CA HIS A 65 -6.32 -6.21 4.14
C HIS A 65 -5.04 -5.69 4.78
N LEU A 66 -4.77 -6.09 6.01
CA LEU A 66 -3.53 -5.78 6.72
C LEU A 66 -2.47 -6.85 6.41
N TYR A 67 -1.33 -6.43 5.88
CA TYR A 67 -0.24 -7.35 5.52
C TYR A 67 1.11 -6.92 6.12
N THR A 68 2.00 -7.89 6.33
CA THR A 68 3.40 -7.61 6.66
C THR A 68 4.21 -7.64 5.36
N PRO A 69 4.90 -6.55 4.95
CA PRO A 69 5.77 -6.58 3.78
C PRO A 69 6.92 -7.58 4.02
N THR A 70 6.96 -8.66 3.25
CA THR A 70 8.10 -9.60 3.25
C THR A 70 8.76 -9.59 1.87
N THR A 71 10.09 -9.64 1.86
CA THR A 71 10.92 -9.60 0.64
C THR A 71 10.92 -10.91 -0.15
N SER A 72 10.27 -11.96 0.37
CA SER A 72 10.36 -13.34 -0.11
C SER A 72 9.28 -13.75 -1.12
N ARG A 73 8.33 -12.88 -1.45
CA ARG A 73 7.35 -13.17 -2.53
C ARG A 73 7.80 -12.53 -3.84
N THR A 74 8.51 -13.31 -4.64
CA THR A 74 8.74 -13.05 -6.06
C THR A 74 7.41 -12.89 -6.78
N GLY A 75 6.97 -11.64 -7.02
CA GLY A 75 5.92 -11.36 -8.01
C GLY A 75 4.79 -10.41 -7.59
N HIS A 76 4.66 -10.02 -6.32
CA HIS A 76 3.59 -9.09 -5.90
C HIS A 76 4.19 -7.79 -5.40
N ALA A 77 3.65 -6.67 -5.88
CA ALA A 77 4.17 -5.34 -5.61
C ALA A 77 4.34 -5.14 -4.10
N VAL A 78 5.59 -4.90 -3.67
CA VAL A 78 5.97 -4.55 -2.30
C VAL A 78 5.12 -3.38 -1.76
N PHE A 79 4.62 -2.56 -2.68
CA PHE A 79 3.68 -1.47 -2.43
C PHE A 79 2.25 -1.89 -2.76
N GLY A 80 1.40 -2.03 -1.74
CA GLY A 80 -0.02 -1.63 -1.59
C GLY A 80 -1.04 -1.75 -2.73
N ILE A 81 -0.67 -2.21 -3.92
CA ILE A 81 -1.56 -2.40 -5.05
C ILE A 81 -2.21 -3.76 -4.83
N SER A 82 -3.47 -3.73 -4.42
CA SER A 82 -4.27 -4.95 -4.37
C SER A 82 -4.40 -5.50 -5.79
N THR A 83 -3.98 -6.74 -5.98
CA THR A 83 -4.28 -7.53 -7.19
C THR A 83 -5.77 -7.87 -7.27
N THR A 84 -6.47 -7.85 -6.13
CA THR A 84 -7.89 -8.16 -6.02
C THR A 84 -8.73 -6.87 -6.07
N PRO A 85 -9.59 -6.69 -7.09
CA PRO A 85 -10.47 -5.53 -7.19
C PRO A 85 -11.35 -5.37 -5.94
N GLY A 86 -11.47 -4.15 -5.43
CA GLY A 86 -12.31 -3.83 -4.26
C GLY A 86 -11.67 -4.04 -2.89
N VAL A 87 -10.41 -4.49 -2.83
CA VAL A 87 -9.63 -4.61 -1.57
C VAL A 87 -8.59 -3.50 -1.47
N VAL A 88 -8.47 -2.90 -0.30
CA VAL A 88 -7.41 -1.93 0.01
C VAL A 88 -6.38 -2.59 0.92
N LYS A 89 -5.13 -2.70 0.47
CA LYS A 89 -4.03 -3.24 1.29
C LYS A 89 -3.41 -2.15 2.17
N MET A 90 -3.07 -2.50 3.41
CA MET A 90 -2.37 -1.63 4.36
C MET A 90 -1.29 -2.40 5.11
N THR A 91 -0.13 -1.78 5.31
CA THR A 91 0.99 -2.42 6.00
C THR A 91 0.78 -2.45 7.52
N LYS A 92 1.28 -3.51 8.17
CA LYS A 92 1.39 -3.60 9.62
C LYS A 92 2.70 -2.98 10.13
N PRO A 93 2.71 -2.31 11.30
CA PRO A 93 1.53 -1.91 12.07
C PRO A 93 0.79 -0.73 11.40
N PRO A 94 -0.56 -0.77 11.30
CA PRO A 94 -1.30 0.32 10.68
C PRO A 94 -1.21 1.58 11.55
N ARG A 95 -0.83 2.71 10.94
CA ARG A 95 -0.83 4.01 11.62
C ARG A 95 -2.26 4.53 11.74
N LYS A 96 -2.67 5.00 12.94
CA LYS A 96 -4.03 5.50 13.22
C LYS A 96 -4.51 6.53 12.20
N ALA A 97 -3.69 7.54 11.90
CA ALA A 97 -4.04 8.59 10.95
C ALA A 97 -4.31 8.02 9.54
N ARG A 98 -3.47 7.10 9.08
CA ARG A 98 -3.63 6.47 7.76
C ARG A 98 -4.89 5.60 7.70
N MET A 99 -5.15 4.79 8.73
CA MET A 99 -6.37 3.98 8.83
C MET A 99 -7.62 4.85 8.73
N LEU A 100 -7.72 5.90 9.54
CA LEU A 100 -8.88 6.79 9.56
C LEU A 100 -9.07 7.53 8.22
N GLN A 101 -7.99 8.00 7.60
CA GLN A 101 -8.03 8.62 6.27
C GLN A 101 -8.53 7.65 5.20
N THR A 102 -8.07 6.40 5.22
CA THR A 102 -8.52 5.36 4.29
C THR A 102 -10.01 5.08 4.46
N LEU A 103 -10.49 4.92 5.70
CA LEU A 103 -11.92 4.71 5.97
C LEU A 103 -12.78 5.89 5.49
N ALA A 104 -12.35 7.13 5.74
CA ALA A 104 -13.06 8.33 5.30
C ALA A 104 -13.14 8.42 3.76
N GLY A 105 -12.02 8.16 3.07
CA GLY A 105 -11.96 8.16 1.61
C GLY A 105 -12.86 7.09 0.98
N LEU A 106 -12.91 5.90 1.58
CA LEU A 106 -13.76 4.79 1.10
C LEU A 106 -15.27 5.06 1.26
N LYS A 107 -15.66 5.94 2.17
CA LYS A 107 -17.06 6.37 2.36
C LYS A 107 -17.42 7.64 1.59
N ASN A 108 -16.54 8.14 0.73
CA ASN A 108 -16.70 9.40 0.01
C ASN A 108 -17.04 10.58 0.93
N LEU A 109 -16.59 10.54 2.19
CA LEU A 109 -16.80 11.65 3.11
C LEU A 109 -15.92 12.82 2.66
N PRO A 110 -16.44 14.06 2.64
CA PRO A 110 -15.65 15.23 2.28
C PRO A 110 -14.55 15.42 3.33
N ASN A 111 -13.35 14.95 2.99
CA ASN A 111 -12.19 15.08 3.86
C ASN A 111 -11.55 16.44 3.60
N THR A 112 -11.80 17.41 4.48
CA THR A 112 -11.29 18.81 4.36
C THR A 112 -9.76 18.89 4.42
N PHE A 113 -9.08 17.80 4.78
CA PHE A 113 -7.64 17.63 4.58
C PHE A 113 -7.39 17.19 3.13
N THR A 114 -7.49 18.16 2.23
CA THR A 114 -7.23 18.01 0.80
C THR A 114 -5.78 17.60 0.54
N THR A 115 -5.55 16.32 0.26
CA THR A 115 -4.63 15.94 -0.82
C THR A 115 -5.45 15.25 -1.88
N LYS A 116 -5.46 15.83 -3.08
CA LYS A 116 -6.19 15.42 -4.29
C LYS A 116 -6.28 13.89 -4.43
N THR A 117 -7.38 13.29 -3.99
CA THR A 117 -7.74 11.89 -4.26
C THR A 117 -8.79 11.83 -5.38
N THR A 118 -8.46 12.38 -6.55
CA THR A 118 -9.00 11.85 -7.80
C THR A 118 -8.21 10.58 -8.09
N SER A 119 -8.82 9.42 -7.83
CA SER A 119 -8.33 8.07 -8.15
C SER A 119 -6.81 7.90 -8.02
N VAL A 120 -6.30 7.73 -6.80
CA VAL A 120 -4.89 7.37 -6.58
C VAL A 120 -4.52 6.09 -7.32
N VAL A 121 -5.48 5.22 -7.64
CA VAL A 121 -5.23 3.99 -8.39
C VAL A 121 -5.09 4.26 -9.89
N SER A 122 -6.03 4.99 -10.52
CA SER A 122 -5.93 5.32 -11.95
C SER A 122 -4.77 6.29 -12.20
N LYS A 123 -4.58 7.25 -11.29
CA LYS A 123 -3.48 8.21 -11.38
C LYS A 123 -2.15 7.58 -10.99
N ALA A 124 -2.05 6.64 -10.05
CA ALA A 124 -0.78 5.93 -9.83
C ALA A 124 -0.47 4.94 -10.95
N VAL A 125 -1.47 4.32 -11.59
CA VAL A 125 -1.22 3.44 -12.75
C VAL A 125 -0.80 4.27 -13.97
N GLU A 126 -1.44 5.41 -14.22
CA GLU A 126 -1.01 6.36 -15.25
C GLU A 126 0.30 7.06 -14.90
N ASP A 127 0.51 7.46 -13.65
CA ASP A 127 1.75 8.10 -13.17
C ASP A 127 2.89 7.07 -13.12
N ILE A 128 2.65 5.79 -12.82
CA ILE A 128 3.68 4.73 -12.90
C ILE A 128 3.97 4.39 -14.37
N ALA A 129 2.95 4.29 -15.23
CA ALA A 129 3.15 4.05 -16.66
C ALA A 129 3.79 5.28 -17.37
N ALA A 130 3.51 6.49 -16.90
CA ALA A 130 4.12 7.74 -17.36
C ALA A 130 5.52 7.95 -16.74
N ALA A 131 5.71 7.61 -15.46
CA ALA A 131 7.01 7.58 -14.77
C ALA A 131 7.95 6.54 -15.39
N GLN A 132 7.45 5.35 -15.73
CA GLN A 132 8.22 4.35 -16.49
C GLN A 132 8.57 4.82 -17.90
N ARG A 133 7.87 5.81 -18.45
CA ARG A 133 8.19 6.44 -19.73
C ARG A 133 9.10 7.66 -19.59
N THR A 134 9.42 8.13 -18.37
CA THR A 134 10.11 9.41 -18.16
C THR A 134 11.22 9.42 -17.10
N LEU A 135 11.30 8.44 -16.19
CA LEU A 135 12.39 8.35 -15.21
C LEU A 135 13.59 7.63 -15.84
N PHE A 136 14.38 8.40 -16.56
CA PHE A 136 15.74 8.04 -16.91
C PHE A 136 16.67 9.06 -16.25
N GLY A 137 17.74 8.59 -15.63
CA GLY A 137 18.68 9.48 -14.94
C GLY A 137 19.59 8.71 -14.00
N ASN A 138 20.69 9.36 -13.63
CA ASN A 138 21.62 8.84 -12.64
C ASN A 138 21.18 9.30 -11.25
N VAL A 139 21.14 8.37 -10.29
CA VAL A 139 20.76 8.61 -8.90
C VAL A 139 21.92 8.26 -8.00
N LEU A 140 22.27 9.19 -7.11
CA LEU A 140 23.26 8.96 -6.06
C LEU A 140 22.58 8.61 -4.74
N ILE A 141 23.12 7.63 -4.01
CA ILE A 141 22.59 7.20 -2.71
C ILE A 141 23.71 7.17 -1.67
N ALA A 142 23.47 7.75 -0.50
CA ALA A 142 24.30 7.61 0.70
C ALA A 142 23.51 6.86 1.78
N GLU A 143 23.90 5.62 2.06
CA GLU A 143 23.20 4.72 2.98
C GLU A 143 24.22 3.78 3.64
N ASP A 144 24.29 3.82 4.97
CA ASP A 144 25.29 3.10 5.77
C ASP A 144 24.87 1.64 6.05
N ASN A 145 23.58 1.34 5.93
CA ASN A 145 23.05 0.01 6.11
C ASN A 145 23.07 -0.76 4.77
N PRO A 146 23.92 -1.78 4.62
CA PRO A 146 24.05 -2.52 3.35
C PRO A 146 22.76 -3.23 2.94
N ILE A 147 21.86 -3.55 3.87
CA ILE A 147 20.57 -4.17 3.56
C ILE A 147 19.62 -3.13 2.94
N ALA A 148 19.54 -1.95 3.54
CA ALA A 148 18.70 -0.86 3.04
C ALA A 148 19.24 -0.32 1.71
N GLN A 149 20.57 -0.20 1.57
CA GLN A 149 21.23 0.22 0.34
C GLN A 149 20.87 -0.71 -0.83
N ASN A 150 21.02 -2.02 -0.63
CA ASN A 150 20.66 -3.04 -1.64
C ASN A 150 19.16 -3.02 -1.98
N LEU A 151 18.30 -2.71 -1.01
CA LEU A 151 16.87 -2.58 -1.25
C LEU A 151 16.57 -1.36 -2.13
N LEU A 152 17.17 -0.22 -1.81
CA LEU A 152 17.05 1.04 -2.55
C LEU A 152 17.55 0.90 -3.99
N ILE A 153 18.73 0.29 -4.19
CA ILE A 153 19.29 0.01 -5.52
C ILE A 153 18.28 -0.79 -6.36
N LYS A 154 17.82 -1.95 -5.85
CA LYS A 154 16.87 -2.81 -6.58
C LYS A 154 15.55 -2.12 -6.89
N GLN A 155 15.09 -1.23 -6.02
CA GLN A 155 13.86 -0.48 -6.23
C GLN A 155 14.00 0.55 -7.35
N LEU A 156 15.11 1.29 -7.37
CA LEU A 156 15.37 2.33 -8.36
C LEU A 156 15.73 1.76 -9.73
N GLU A 157 16.52 0.69 -9.79
CA GLU A 157 16.85 -0.03 -11.02
C GLU A 157 15.61 -0.60 -11.71
N ARG A 158 14.58 -0.99 -10.95
CA ARG A 158 13.28 -1.44 -11.51
C ARG A 158 12.60 -0.34 -12.35
N PHE A 159 12.91 0.92 -12.09
CA PHE A 159 12.45 2.07 -12.87
C PHE A 159 13.44 2.50 -13.96
N GLN A 160 14.44 1.67 -14.30
CA GLN A 160 15.48 1.97 -15.30
C GLN A 160 16.36 3.19 -14.96
N LEU A 161 16.51 3.50 -13.67
CA LEU A 161 17.45 4.48 -13.17
C LEU A 161 18.83 3.85 -13.01
N ASN A 162 19.89 4.62 -13.31
CA ASN A 162 21.26 4.21 -13.03
C ASN A 162 21.59 4.63 -11.59
N VAL A 163 22.00 3.69 -10.76
CA VAL A 163 22.22 3.97 -9.33
C VAL A 163 23.71 3.89 -8.99
N THR A 164 24.24 4.98 -8.41
CA THR A 164 25.54 5.00 -7.75
C THR A 164 25.29 5.00 -6.25
N ALA A 165 25.74 3.95 -5.55
CA ALA A 165 25.54 3.81 -4.11
C ALA A 165 26.86 3.98 -3.36
N THR A 166 26.81 4.67 -2.23
CA THR A 166 27.93 4.98 -1.35
C THR A 166 27.54 4.66 0.10
N GLY A 167 28.53 4.34 0.94
CA GLY A 167 28.30 3.89 2.31
C GLY A 167 28.09 5.03 3.31
N ASN A 168 28.31 6.29 2.92
CA ASN A 168 28.19 7.46 3.77
C ASN A 168 28.15 8.76 2.94
N GLY A 169 27.91 9.89 3.62
CA GLY A 169 27.79 11.19 2.99
C GLY A 169 29.10 11.76 2.41
N GLU A 170 30.27 11.39 2.96
CA GLU A 170 31.56 11.88 2.45
C GLU A 170 31.90 11.23 1.11
N GLU A 171 31.72 9.91 1.01
CA GLU A 171 31.83 9.17 -0.26
C GLU A 171 30.84 9.70 -1.30
N ALA A 172 29.60 9.96 -0.90
CA ALA A 172 28.60 10.55 -1.79
C ALA A 172 29.02 11.93 -2.31
N LEU A 173 29.57 12.79 -1.45
CA LEU A 173 30.03 14.10 -1.88
C LEU A 173 31.21 13.98 -2.85
N ALA A 174 32.16 13.08 -2.60
CA ALA A 174 33.26 12.81 -3.51
C ALA A 174 32.76 12.32 -4.89
N GLU A 175 31.78 11.41 -4.90
CA GLU A 175 31.13 10.95 -6.13
C GLU A 175 30.38 12.08 -6.85
N TRP A 176 29.69 12.96 -6.11
CA TRP A 176 29.01 14.10 -6.68
C TRP A 176 29.97 15.09 -7.34
N GLU A 177 31.08 15.42 -6.68
CA GLU A 177 32.11 16.35 -7.18
C GLU A 177 32.93 15.75 -8.33
N ALA A 178 33.06 14.43 -8.41
CA ALA A 178 33.74 13.75 -9.51
C ALA A 178 33.00 13.84 -10.84
N HIS A 179 31.73 14.26 -10.83
CA HIS A 179 30.89 14.36 -12.02
C HIS A 179 30.50 15.81 -12.33
N GLU A 180 30.21 16.07 -13.60
CA GLU A 180 29.78 17.40 -14.03
C GLU A 180 28.38 17.76 -13.49
N PRO A 181 28.09 19.05 -13.25
CA PRO A 181 26.77 19.48 -12.82
C PRO A 181 25.67 19.00 -13.77
N GLY A 182 24.64 18.35 -13.21
CA GLY A 182 23.54 17.76 -13.98
C GLY A 182 23.72 16.28 -14.33
N TYR A 183 24.88 15.68 -14.00
CA TYR A 183 25.09 14.23 -14.16
C TYR A 183 24.11 13.41 -13.31
N PHE A 184 23.98 13.74 -12.03
CA PHE A 184 22.98 13.16 -11.15
C PHE A 184 21.68 13.96 -11.21
N SER A 185 20.58 13.28 -11.49
CA SER A 185 19.25 13.89 -11.54
C SER A 185 18.64 14.02 -10.14
N VAL A 186 19.00 13.11 -9.23
CA VAL A 186 18.54 13.06 -7.84
C VAL A 186 19.67 12.49 -6.97
N ALA A 187 19.77 12.97 -5.73
CA ALA A 187 20.58 12.35 -4.69
C ALA A 187 19.73 12.08 -3.44
N LEU A 188 19.91 10.90 -2.84
CA LEU A 188 19.21 10.46 -1.63
C LEU A 188 20.24 10.25 -0.52
N PHE A 189 20.04 10.89 0.63
CA PHE A 189 20.91 10.79 1.79
C PHE A 189 20.11 10.29 2.99
N ASP A 190 20.55 9.21 3.61
CA ASP A 190 20.09 8.82 4.95
C ASP A 190 20.91 9.53 6.04
N HIS A 191 20.39 9.57 7.26
CA HIS A 191 20.92 10.34 8.41
C HIS A 191 21.85 9.56 9.32
#